data_AF-A0A0D6LZ58-F1
#
_entry.id   AF-A0A0D6LZ58-F1
#
_cell.length_a   1.000
_cell.length_b   1.000
_cell.length_c   1.000
_cell.angle_alpha   90.00
_cell.angle_beta   90.00
_cell.angle_gamma   90.00
#
_symmetry.space_group_name_H-M   'P 1'
#
loop_
_entity.id
_entity.type
_entity.pdbx_description
1 polymer ?
#
loop_
_entity_poly.entity_id
_entity_poly.type
_entity_poly.pdbx_seq_one_letter_code
_entity_poly.pdbx_strand_id
1 'polypeptide(L)'
;MISLIAFVACLTAAHACTCEQPSVEQAFCNKESDIVTWARVMSINGDLEKPEQPWEYTIWHLRTWKGYEKVKDNSTSILTTSSKDADCGLTGLVEEWDYILEGKMEGDKIKITSCNLALPYYQVTPEDMGLLSDLKNGDKKCEVSKN
;
A
#
# COMPACT_ATOMS: atom_id res chain seq x y z
N MET A 1 34.01 49.66 -6.29
CA MET A 1 32.69 48.99 -6.42
C MET A 1 32.93 47.49 -6.45
N ILE A 2 32.66 46.80 -5.34
CA ILE A 2 32.82 45.34 -5.22
C ILE A 2 31.43 44.75 -5.38
N SER A 3 31.21 44.02 -6.47
CA SER A 3 29.95 43.37 -6.78
C SER A 3 29.82 42.08 -5.97
N LEU A 4 28.86 42.03 -5.04
CA LEU A 4 28.48 40.84 -4.28
C LEU A 4 27.50 40.03 -5.12
N ILE A 5 27.98 38.96 -5.75
CA ILE A 5 27.14 37.97 -6.42
C ILE A 5 26.66 36.98 -5.34
N ALA A 6 25.42 37.14 -4.89
CA ALA A 6 24.76 36.17 -4.02
C ALA A 6 24.29 34.96 -4.87
N PHE A 7 25.01 33.85 -4.81
CA PHE A 7 24.54 32.57 -5.32
C PHE A 7 23.48 32.02 -4.37
N VAL A 8 22.20 32.29 -4.67
CA VAL A 8 21.07 31.60 -4.04
C VAL A 8 21.03 30.19 -4.61
N ALA A 9 21.71 29.26 -3.95
CA ALA A 9 21.57 27.84 -4.23
C ALA A 9 20.18 27.40 -3.77
N CYS A 10 19.24 27.28 -4.72
CA CYS A 10 17.94 26.69 -4.48
C CYS A 10 18.15 25.18 -4.27
N LEU A 11 18.32 24.75 -3.01
CA LEU A 11 18.26 23.33 -2.63
C LEU A 11 16.83 22.86 -2.87
N THR A 12 16.54 22.37 -4.08
CA THR A 12 15.37 21.53 -4.30
C THR A 12 15.62 20.24 -3.53
N ALA A 13 15.07 20.12 -2.33
CA ALA A 13 14.99 18.85 -1.65
C ALA A 13 14.25 17.88 -2.59
N ALA A 14 15.00 16.99 -3.25
CA ALA A 14 14.41 15.85 -3.91
C ALA A 14 13.77 15.03 -2.79
N HIS A 15 12.46 15.18 -2.61
CA HIS A 15 11.70 14.37 -1.67
C HIS A 15 11.63 12.98 -2.30
N ALA A 16 12.65 12.17 -2.06
CA ALA A 16 12.57 10.74 -2.31
C ALA A 16 11.53 10.17 -1.35
N CYS A 17 10.67 9.27 -1.83
CA CYS A 17 9.78 8.55 -0.95
C CYS A 17 10.61 7.73 0.05
N THR A 18 10.45 8.01 1.35
CA THR A 18 11.12 7.28 2.43
C THR A 18 10.09 6.77 3.42
N CYS A 19 9.95 5.45 3.50
CA CYS A 19 9.12 4.79 4.48
C CYS A 19 9.67 3.41 4.79
N GLU A 20 9.41 2.95 6.01
CA GLU A 20 9.66 1.59 6.44
C GLU A 20 8.42 0.75 6.11
N GLN A 21 8.62 -0.45 5.56
CA GLN A 21 7.49 -1.34 5.31
C GLN A 21 6.87 -1.78 6.64
N PRO A 22 5.54 -1.61 6.81
CA PRO A 22 4.89 -1.96 8.07
C PRO A 22 4.86 -3.47 8.27
N SER A 23 4.87 -3.90 9.53
CA SER A 23 4.49 -5.26 9.89
C SER A 23 3.00 -5.50 9.61
N VAL A 24 2.60 -6.77 9.59
CA VAL A 24 1.20 -7.17 9.38
C VAL A 24 0.26 -6.55 10.44
N GLU A 25 0.70 -6.48 11.70
CA GLU A 25 -0.06 -5.83 12.77
C GLU A 25 -0.14 -4.32 12.59
N GLN A 26 0.99 -3.66 12.25
CA GLN A 26 1.00 -2.22 12.00
C GLN A 26 0.06 -1.86 10.84
N ALA A 27 0.07 -2.65 9.77
CA ALA A 27 -0.80 -2.47 8.61
C ALA A 27 -2.28 -2.63 8.98
N PHE A 28 -2.64 -3.69 9.71
CA PHE A 28 -4.00 -3.89 10.19
C PHE A 28 -4.46 -2.76 11.13
N CYS A 29 -3.59 -2.35 12.04
CA CYS A 29 -3.91 -1.36 13.06
C CYS A 29 -3.78 0.10 12.59
N ASN A 30 -3.23 0.34 11.39
CA ASN A 30 -3.18 1.65 10.80
C ASN A 30 -4.60 2.24 10.68
N LYS A 31 -4.81 3.45 11.21
CA LYS A 31 -6.12 4.13 11.19
C LYS A 31 -6.51 4.61 9.79
N GLU A 32 -5.53 4.85 8.92
CA GLU A 32 -5.76 5.28 7.54
C GLU A 32 -6.00 4.09 6.60
N SER A 33 -5.63 2.89 7.03
CA SER A 33 -5.94 1.65 6.33
C SER A 33 -7.43 1.35 6.44
N ASP A 34 -8.06 1.09 5.31
CA ASP A 34 -9.45 0.66 5.22
C ASP A 34 -9.59 -0.83 4.95
N ILE A 35 -8.59 -1.43 4.29
CA ILE A 35 -8.60 -2.82 3.87
C ILE A 35 -7.27 -3.50 4.20
N VAL A 36 -7.35 -4.75 4.66
CA VAL A 36 -6.24 -5.69 4.71
C VAL A 36 -6.71 -7.01 4.15
N THR A 37 -6.13 -7.42 3.03
CA THR A 37 -6.60 -8.54 2.21
C THR A 37 -5.45 -9.39 1.71
N TRP A 38 -5.66 -10.69 1.69
CA TRP A 38 -4.93 -11.60 0.83
C TRP A 38 -5.58 -11.56 -0.55
N ALA A 39 -4.80 -11.26 -1.57
CA ALA A 39 -5.30 -11.13 -2.93
C ALA A 39 -4.26 -11.54 -3.97
N ARG A 40 -4.76 -12.00 -5.13
CA ARG A 40 -3.96 -12.27 -6.33
C ARG A 40 -3.96 -11.07 -7.25
N VAL A 41 -2.81 -10.74 -7.85
CA VAL A 41 -2.74 -9.78 -8.96
C VAL A 41 -3.17 -10.48 -10.25
N MET A 42 -4.25 -10.01 -10.86
CA MET A 42 -4.83 -10.61 -12.07
C MET A 42 -4.37 -9.91 -13.35
N SER A 43 -4.11 -8.61 -13.28
CA SER A 43 -3.61 -7.84 -14.42
C SER A 43 -2.93 -6.56 -13.95
N ILE A 44 -1.95 -6.09 -14.72
CA ILE A 44 -1.24 -4.85 -14.48
C ILE A 44 -1.56 -3.87 -15.61
N ASN A 45 -1.94 -2.64 -15.28
CA ASN A 45 -2.17 -1.57 -16.23
C ASN A 45 -1.40 -0.32 -15.79
N GLY A 46 -0.31 -0.02 -16.48
CA GLY A 46 0.49 1.16 -16.21
C GLY A 46 1.58 1.32 -17.26
N ASP A 47 2.02 2.55 -17.45
CA ASP A 47 3.02 2.92 -18.44
C ASP A 47 4.03 3.87 -17.80
N LEU A 48 5.26 3.40 -17.59
CA LEU A 48 6.33 4.20 -16.98
C LEU A 48 6.74 5.39 -17.87
N GLU A 49 6.43 5.34 -19.17
CA GLU A 49 6.65 6.47 -20.09
C GLU A 49 5.54 7.54 -19.98
N LYS A 50 4.42 7.22 -19.31
CA LYS A 50 3.30 8.15 -19.03
C LYS A 50 3.08 8.31 -17.52
N PRO A 51 4.06 8.85 -16.78
CA PRO A 51 4.06 8.86 -15.32
C PRO A 51 3.00 9.78 -14.69
N GLU A 52 2.31 10.60 -15.49
CA GLU A 52 1.14 11.37 -15.09
C GLU A 52 -0.14 10.51 -14.96
N GLN A 53 -0.16 9.31 -15.55
CA GLN A 53 -1.26 8.37 -15.40
C GLN A 53 -1.02 7.48 -14.17
N PRO A 54 -2.08 7.13 -13.42
CA PRO A 54 -1.94 6.21 -12.29
C PRO A 54 -1.56 4.82 -12.78
N TRP A 55 -0.78 4.13 -11.94
CA TRP A 55 -0.50 2.71 -12.11
C TRP A 55 -1.60 1.91 -11.43
N GLU A 56 -2.16 0.92 -12.12
CA GLU A 56 -3.30 0.15 -11.65
C GLU A 56 -3.05 -1.35 -11.67
N TYR A 57 -3.62 -2.04 -10.69
CA TYR A 57 -3.67 -3.50 -10.64
C TYR A 57 -5.11 -3.95 -10.49
N THR A 58 -5.55 -4.92 -11.29
CA THR A 58 -6.75 -5.67 -10.97
C THR A 58 -6.35 -6.78 -10.01
N ILE A 59 -7.00 -6.85 -8.85
CA ILE A 59 -6.78 -7.93 -7.89
C ILE A 59 -8.02 -8.78 -7.69
N TRP A 60 -7.82 -10.05 -7.34
CA TRP A 60 -8.84 -10.97 -6.87
C TRP A 60 -8.68 -11.21 -5.37
N HIS A 61 -9.71 -10.93 -4.58
CA HIS A 61 -9.70 -11.14 -3.14
C HIS A 61 -9.83 -12.63 -2.79
N LEU A 62 -8.85 -13.17 -2.06
CA LEU A 62 -8.85 -14.54 -1.54
C LEU A 62 -9.38 -14.57 -0.10
N ARG A 63 -8.98 -13.59 0.72
CA ARG A 63 -9.48 -13.40 2.09
C ARG A 63 -9.31 -11.96 2.54
N THR A 64 -10.31 -11.38 3.18
CA THR A 64 -10.22 -10.02 3.75
C THR A 64 -10.38 -10.05 5.26
N TRP A 65 -9.38 -9.52 5.97
CA TRP A 65 -9.40 -9.44 7.45
C TRP A 65 -9.96 -8.12 7.95
N LYS A 66 -9.58 -7.00 7.32
CA LYS A 66 -10.09 -5.67 7.61
C LYS A 66 -10.82 -5.13 6.37
N GLY A 67 -11.99 -4.52 6.57
CA GLY A 67 -12.74 -3.91 5.47
C GLY A 67 -13.54 -4.87 4.59
N TYR A 68 -13.82 -6.10 5.07
CA TYR A 68 -14.57 -7.10 4.28
C TYR A 68 -15.90 -6.57 3.72
N GLU A 69 -16.66 -5.80 4.52
CA GLU A 69 -17.93 -5.22 4.10
C GLU A 69 -17.82 -4.28 2.89
N LYS A 70 -16.63 -3.76 2.59
CA LYS A 70 -16.39 -2.86 1.46
C LYS A 70 -16.17 -3.59 0.14
N VAL A 71 -15.82 -4.88 0.20
CA VAL A 71 -15.47 -5.72 -0.97
C VAL A 71 -16.28 -7.02 -1.05
N LYS A 72 -17.22 -7.27 -0.11
CA LYS A 72 -17.98 -8.54 -0.06
C LYS A 72 -18.83 -8.82 -1.31
N ASP A 73 -19.25 -7.77 -2.02
CA ASP A 73 -20.14 -7.89 -3.17
C ASP A 73 -19.37 -8.02 -4.51
N ASN A 74 -18.06 -7.77 -4.50
CA ASN A 74 -17.19 -7.87 -5.67
C ASN A 74 -15.91 -8.65 -5.33
N SER A 75 -15.70 -9.80 -5.97
CA SER A 75 -14.48 -10.60 -5.75
C SER A 75 -13.21 -9.93 -6.28
N THR A 76 -13.35 -8.88 -7.10
CA THR A 76 -12.23 -8.12 -7.65
C THR A 76 -12.29 -6.64 -7.27
N SER A 77 -11.11 -6.03 -7.16
CA SER A 77 -10.95 -4.59 -6.95
C SER A 77 -9.81 -4.04 -7.82
N ILE A 78 -9.83 -2.73 -8.04
CA ILE A 78 -8.71 -2.03 -8.67
C ILE A 78 -7.85 -1.40 -7.57
N LEU A 79 -6.57 -1.77 -7.54
CA LEU A 79 -5.56 -1.02 -6.81
C LEU A 79 -5.08 0.15 -7.66
N THR A 80 -4.81 1.30 -7.05
CA THR A 80 -4.22 2.45 -7.73
C THR A 80 -3.04 3.01 -6.94
N THR A 81 -2.00 3.42 -7.66
CA THR A 81 -0.79 4.03 -7.08
C THR A 81 -0.15 5.01 -8.07
N SER A 82 0.79 5.82 -7.59
CA SER A 82 1.58 6.66 -8.51
C SER A 82 2.46 5.78 -9.39
N SER A 83 2.65 6.17 -10.64
CA SER A 83 3.66 5.57 -11.53
C SER A 83 5.09 6.04 -11.20
N LYS A 84 5.25 6.98 -10.26
CA LYS A 84 6.54 7.58 -9.89
C LYS A 84 7.00 7.13 -8.51
N ASP A 85 8.22 6.64 -8.43
CA ASP A 85 8.87 6.28 -7.16
C ASP A 85 8.98 7.48 -6.20
N ALA A 86 9.23 8.69 -6.72
CA ALA A 86 9.30 9.92 -5.93
C ALA A 86 7.98 10.24 -5.20
N ASP A 87 6.85 9.76 -5.72
CA ASP A 87 5.52 9.93 -5.13
C ASP A 87 5.04 8.65 -4.41
N CYS A 88 5.98 7.79 -4.01
CA CYS A 88 5.70 6.51 -3.34
C CYS A 88 4.87 5.53 -4.19
N GLY A 89 5.10 5.52 -5.51
CA GLY A 89 4.51 4.53 -6.41
C GLY A 89 4.88 3.09 -6.05
N LEU A 90 3.91 2.18 -6.02
CA LEU A 90 4.13 0.75 -5.85
C LEU A 90 3.94 0.02 -7.19
N THR A 91 4.94 0.09 -8.08
CA THR A 91 4.88 -0.44 -9.46
C THR A 91 5.43 -1.87 -9.61
N GLY A 92 5.89 -2.49 -8.51
CA GLY A 92 6.61 -3.75 -8.50
C GLY A 92 5.81 -5.03 -8.18
N LEU A 93 4.47 -4.99 -8.19
CA LEU A 93 3.69 -6.23 -8.00
C LEU A 93 3.72 -7.08 -9.26
N VAL A 94 3.65 -8.40 -9.11
CA VAL A 94 3.79 -9.36 -10.21
C VAL A 94 2.43 -10.02 -10.51
N GLU A 95 2.09 -10.13 -11.78
CA GLU A 95 0.88 -10.82 -12.23
C GLU A 95 0.89 -12.30 -11.80
N GLU A 96 -0.28 -12.84 -11.46
CA GLU A 96 -0.51 -14.18 -10.90
C GLU A 96 0.13 -14.45 -9.53
N TRP A 97 0.77 -13.45 -8.90
CA TRP A 97 1.28 -13.58 -7.54
C TRP A 97 0.26 -13.17 -6.49
N ASP A 98 0.35 -13.85 -5.36
CA ASP A 98 -0.48 -13.61 -4.19
C ASP A 98 0.26 -12.71 -3.19
N TYR A 99 -0.47 -11.77 -2.57
CA TYR A 99 0.08 -10.83 -1.60
C TYR A 99 -0.89 -10.62 -0.43
N ILE A 100 -0.35 -10.32 0.75
CA ILE A 100 -1.07 -9.61 1.80
C ILE A 100 -0.90 -8.12 1.53
N LEU A 101 -2.02 -7.46 1.24
CA LEU A 101 -2.09 -6.06 0.84
C LEU A 101 -2.84 -5.26 1.88
N GLU A 102 -2.34 -4.06 2.16
CA GLU A 102 -3.01 -3.03 2.92
C GLU A 102 -3.22 -1.79 2.05
N GLY A 103 -4.36 -1.13 2.21
CA GLY A 103 -4.62 0.11 1.51
C GLY A 103 -5.82 0.88 2.04
N LYS A 104 -6.04 2.04 1.43
CA LYS A 104 -7.14 2.95 1.74
C LYS A 104 -8.18 2.91 0.63
N MET A 105 -9.46 2.96 0.97
CA MET A 105 -10.51 3.04 -0.05
C MET A 105 -10.65 4.48 -0.53
N GLU A 106 -10.60 4.69 -1.84
CA GLU A 106 -10.94 5.95 -2.51
C GLU A 106 -12.03 5.65 -3.56
N GLY A 107 -13.29 5.82 -3.16
CA GLY A 107 -14.43 5.39 -3.98
C GLY A 107 -14.51 3.86 -4.05
N ASP A 108 -14.46 3.32 -5.26
CA ASP A 108 -14.45 1.88 -5.57
C ASP A 108 -13.04 1.30 -5.75
N LYS A 109 -12.00 2.15 -5.67
CA LYS A 109 -10.60 1.76 -5.79
C LYS A 109 -9.91 1.67 -4.44
N ILE A 110 -8.87 0.86 -4.37
CA ILE A 110 -7.97 0.78 -3.22
C ILE A 110 -6.68 1.52 -3.57
N LYS A 111 -6.41 2.62 -2.89
CA LYS A 111 -5.15 3.34 -3.03
C LYS A 111 -4.06 2.68 -2.19
N ILE A 112 -2.93 2.44 -2.84
CA ILE A 112 -1.73 1.86 -2.26
C ILE A 112 -0.50 2.70 -2.63
N THR A 113 0.54 2.58 -1.83
CA THR A 113 1.85 3.22 -2.01
C THR A 113 2.93 2.22 -1.62
N SER A 114 4.19 2.54 -1.93
CA SER A 114 5.35 1.75 -1.49
C SER A 114 5.50 1.69 0.04
N CYS A 115 4.76 2.53 0.78
CA CYS A 115 4.74 2.58 2.24
C CYS A 115 3.64 1.72 2.88
N ASN A 116 2.72 1.21 2.08
CA ASN A 116 1.72 0.27 2.55
C ASN A 116 2.30 -1.14 2.64
N LEU A 117 1.64 -2.02 3.38
CA LEU A 117 1.99 -3.44 3.37
C LEU A 117 1.71 -4.03 1.98
N ALA A 118 2.75 -4.59 1.37
CA ALA A 118 2.66 -5.42 0.18
C ALA A 118 3.57 -6.64 0.34
N LEU A 119 3.15 -7.57 1.18
CA LEU A 119 3.94 -8.75 1.55
C LEU A 119 3.62 -9.90 0.59
N PRO A 120 4.58 -10.40 -0.21
CA PRO A 120 4.36 -11.57 -1.05
C PRO A 120 3.94 -12.77 -0.21
N TYR A 121 2.90 -13.49 -0.64
CA TYR A 121 2.28 -14.53 0.18
C TYR A 121 3.24 -15.68 0.53
N TYR A 122 4.23 -15.98 -0.32
CA TYR A 122 5.24 -17.01 -0.04
C TYR A 122 6.21 -16.63 1.09
N GLN A 123 6.22 -15.37 1.53
CA GLN A 123 6.99 -14.88 2.68
C GLN A 123 6.16 -14.80 3.97
N VAL A 124 4.84 -15.02 3.87
CA VAL A 124 3.92 -14.95 5.02
C VAL A 124 4.15 -16.14 5.94
N THR A 125 4.33 -15.85 7.22
CA THR A 125 4.50 -16.89 8.24
C THR A 125 3.17 -17.34 8.83
N PRO A 126 3.12 -18.54 9.45
CA PRO A 126 1.94 -18.94 10.24
C PRO A 126 1.59 -17.94 11.35
N GLU A 127 2.60 -17.28 11.93
CA GLU A 127 2.44 -16.26 12.97
C GLU A 127 1.71 -15.03 12.43
N ASP A 128 2.04 -14.57 11.22
CA ASP A 128 1.34 -13.47 10.55
C ASP A 128 -0.15 -13.80 10.33
N MET A 129 -0.44 -15.02 9.88
CA MET A 129 -1.82 -15.46 9.61
C MET A 129 -2.64 -15.64 10.89
N GLY A 130 -2.00 -16.13 11.96
CA GLY A 130 -2.56 -16.19 13.30
C GLY A 130 -2.89 -14.79 13.80
N LEU A 131 -1.92 -13.87 13.73
CA LEU A 131 -2.06 -12.49 14.16
C LEU A 131 -3.18 -11.75 13.44
N LEU A 132 -3.30 -11.88 12.12
CA LEU A 132 -4.42 -11.30 11.34
C LEU A 132 -5.78 -11.87 11.76
N SER A 133 -5.82 -13.15 12.10
CA SER A 133 -7.05 -13.81 12.54
C SER A 133 -7.46 -13.33 13.93
N ASP A 134 -6.51 -13.25 14.87
CA ASP A 134 -6.72 -12.74 16.23
C ASP A 134 -7.16 -11.27 16.21
N LEU A 135 -6.53 -10.44 15.37
CA LEU A 135 -6.89 -9.04 15.18
C LEU A 135 -8.29 -8.88 14.56
N LYS A 136 -8.63 -9.70 13.55
CA LYS A 136 -9.97 -9.71 12.94
C LYS A 136 -11.06 -10.09 13.95
N ASN A 137 -10.81 -11.11 14.75
CA ASN A 137 -11.77 -11.63 15.72
C ASN A 137 -11.87 -10.77 16.98
N GLY A 138 -10.90 -9.89 17.20
CA GLY A 138 -10.81 -9.06 18.41
C GLY A 138 -10.16 -9.76 19.60
N ASP A 139 -9.56 -10.93 19.39
CA ASP A 139 -8.77 -11.68 20.38
C ASP A 139 -7.48 -10.92 20.72
N LYS A 140 -6.90 -10.25 19.71
CA LYS A 140 -5.87 -9.23 19.88
C LYS A 140 -6.45 -7.85 19.53
N LYS A 141 -6.09 -6.83 20.31
CA LYS A 141 -6.48 -5.44 20.05
C LYS A 141 -5.27 -4.66 19.53
N CYS A 142 -5.53 -3.76 18.61
CA CYS A 142 -4.56 -2.75 18.22
C CYS A 142 -4.14 -1.93 19.43
N GLU A 143 -2.84 -1.90 19.72
CA GLU A 143 -2.30 -1.05 20.76
C GLU A 143 -2.58 0.41 20.39
N VAL A 144 -3.21 1.15 21.30
CA VAL A 144 -3.34 2.59 21.15
C VAL A 144 -1.99 3.17 21.50
N SER A 145 -1.18 3.51 20.51
CA SER A 145 0.02 4.30 20.73
C SER A 145 -0.38 5.60 21.43
N LYS A 146 0.04 5.74 22.69
CA LYS A 146 -0.02 7.00 23.42
C LYS A 146 1.05 7.91 22.79
N ASN A 147 0.64 8.72 21.82
CA ASN A 147 1.39 9.93 21.48
C ASN A 147 1.00 11.03 22.47
#